data_AF-A0A2N6AH36-F1
#
_entry.id   AF-A0A2N6AH36-F1
#
_cell.length_a   1.000
_cell.length_b   1.000
_cell.length_c   1.000
_cell.angle_alpha   90.00
_cell.angle_beta   90.00
_cell.angle_gamma   90.00
#
_symmetry.space_group_name_H-M   'P 1'
#
loop_
_entity.id
_entity.type
_entity.pdbx_description
1 polymer ?
#
loop_
_entity_poly.entity_id
_entity_poly.type
_entity_poly.pdbx_seq_one_letter_code
_entity_poly.pdbx_strand_id
1 'polypeptide(L)'
;MNNPTLSLVIPALNESKIIMNHVREIQIWMVDNMPDISYEIIIINDGSTDGMGKVLEIESAKNFNLRIICHSVNMGRGRAVRTGMENSQSDYLVALPTCHMVPIILKRC
;
A
#
# COMPACT_ATOMS: atom_id res chain seq x y z
N MET A 1 -19.30 8.79 5.69
CA MET A 1 -17.84 8.87 5.51
C MET A 1 -17.59 8.53 4.06
N ASN A 2 -16.90 9.38 3.29
CA ASN A 2 -16.63 9.10 1.88
C ASN A 2 -15.46 8.11 1.80
N ASN A 3 -15.70 6.95 1.20
CA ASN A 3 -14.65 5.98 0.93
C ASN A 3 -13.71 6.54 -0.17
N PRO A 4 -12.40 6.24 -0.13
CA PRO A 4 -11.50 6.62 -1.20
C PRO A 4 -11.92 5.96 -2.51
N THR A 5 -11.77 6.65 -3.63
CA THR A 5 -12.09 6.10 -4.96
C THR A 5 -11.10 5.02 -5.37
N LEU A 6 -9.83 5.14 -4.98
CA LEU A 6 -8.74 4.24 -5.36
C LEU A 6 -7.95 3.74 -4.13
N SER A 7 -7.72 2.43 -4.04
CA SER A 7 -6.78 1.84 -3.07
C SER A 7 -5.56 1.28 -3.80
N LEU A 8 -4.38 1.72 -3.38
CA LEU A 8 -3.09 1.23 -3.86
C LEU A 8 -2.55 0.24 -2.84
N VAL A 9 -2.62 -1.05 -3.14
CA VAL A 9 -2.17 -2.13 -2.26
C VAL A 9 -0.72 -2.49 -2.56
N ILE A 10 0.14 -2.41 -1.55
CA ILE A 10 1.58 -2.65 -1.65
C ILE A 10 1.97 -3.79 -0.71
N PRO A 11 2.09 -5.04 -1.19
CA PRO A 11 2.68 -6.11 -0.40
C PRO A 11 4.19 -5.88 -0.26
N ALA A 12 4.69 -5.86 0.97
CA ALA A 12 6.09 -5.56 1.29
C ALA A 12 6.66 -6.57 2.29
N LEU A 13 7.92 -6.96 2.06
CA LEU A 13 8.67 -7.85 2.94
C LEU A 13 10.14 -7.45 2.96
N ASN A 14 10.64 -7.05 4.14
CA ASN A 14 12.04 -6.68 4.38
C ASN A 14 12.56 -5.57 3.44
N GLU A 15 11.76 -4.52 3.24
CA GLU A 15 12.05 -3.41 2.33
C GLU A 15 12.17 -2.07 3.06
N SER A 16 12.57 -2.09 4.35
CA SER A 16 12.69 -0.90 5.21
C SER A 16 13.44 0.27 4.59
N LYS A 17 14.43 -0.01 3.73
CA LYS A 17 15.28 1.00 3.09
C LYS A 17 14.62 1.74 1.91
N ILE A 18 13.62 1.13 1.27
CA ILE A 18 13.05 1.63 0.00
C ILE A 18 11.56 1.93 0.08
N ILE A 19 10.83 1.29 0.99
CA ILE A 19 9.35 1.33 1.02
C ILE A 19 8.81 2.77 1.11
N MET A 20 9.43 3.63 1.93
CA MET A 20 8.97 5.01 2.09
C MET A 20 9.29 5.90 0.89
N ASN A 21 10.35 5.58 0.13
CA ASN A 21 10.61 6.31 -1.11
C ASN A 21 9.53 5.98 -2.14
N HIS A 22 9.13 4.71 -2.27
CA HIS A 22 8.03 4.32 -3.16
C HIS A 22 6.70 4.94 -2.74
N VAL A 23 6.39 5.01 -1.43
CA VAL A 23 5.19 5.72 -0.96
C VAL A 23 5.21 7.18 -1.41
N ARG A 24 6.33 7.88 -1.25
CA ARG A 24 6.46 9.29 -1.67
C ARG A 24 6.33 9.45 -3.18
N GLU A 25 6.97 8.59 -3.96
CA GLU A 25 6.86 8.62 -5.43
C GLU A 25 5.43 8.43 -5.89
N ILE A 26 4.70 7.48 -5.29
CA ILE A 26 3.28 7.25 -5.56
C ILE A 26 2.46 8.49 -5.20
N GLN A 27 2.69 9.10 -4.04
CA GLN A 27 1.95 10.28 -3.61
C GLN A 27 2.18 11.47 -4.56
N ILE A 28 3.42 11.72 -4.97
CA ILE A 28 3.75 12.77 -5.95
C ILE A 28 3.03 12.48 -7.27
N TRP A 29 3.12 11.25 -7.78
CA TRP A 29 2.48 10.87 -9.03
C TRP A 29 0.96 11.05 -8.98
N MET A 30 0.31 10.67 -7.87
CA MET A 30 -1.13 10.84 -7.68
C MET A 30 -1.53 12.32 -7.69
N VAL A 31 -0.77 13.18 -7.02
CA VAL A 31 -1.03 14.63 -7.01
C VAL A 31 -0.86 15.23 -8.41
N ASP A 32 0.19 14.84 -9.13
CA ASP A 32 0.52 15.42 -10.43
C ASP A 32 -0.39 14.94 -11.57
N ASN A 33 -0.87 13.69 -11.50
CA ASN A 33 -1.58 13.03 -12.62
C ASN A 33 -3.06 12.77 -12.33
N MET A 34 -3.47 12.70 -11.06
CA MET A 34 -4.83 12.37 -10.63
C MET A 34 -5.29 13.25 -9.45
N PRO A 35 -5.19 14.60 -9.54
CA PRO A 35 -5.44 15.50 -8.41
C PRO A 35 -6.87 15.42 -7.85
N ASP A 36 -7.83 15.03 -8.68
CA ASP A 36 -9.25 14.96 -8.30
C ASP A 36 -9.68 13.57 -7.76
N ILE A 37 -8.77 12.60 -7.74
CA ILE A 37 -9.05 11.24 -7.28
C ILE A 37 -8.64 11.09 -5.82
N SER A 38 -9.62 10.80 -4.96
CA SER A 38 -9.33 10.40 -3.58
C SER A 38 -8.73 9.00 -3.55
N TYR A 39 -7.64 8.82 -2.79
CA TYR A 39 -6.93 7.54 -2.74
C TYR A 39 -6.42 7.20 -1.33
N GLU A 40 -6.17 5.91 -1.12
CA GLU A 40 -5.41 5.38 0.00
C GLU A 40 -4.27 4.48 -0.48
N ILE A 41 -3.21 4.39 0.32
CA ILE A 41 -2.12 3.45 0.15
C ILE A 41 -2.21 2.46 1.31
N ILE A 42 -2.37 1.18 0.98
CA ILE A 42 -2.44 0.10 1.97
C ILE A 42 -1.16 -0.73 1.83
N ILE A 43 -0.24 -0.60 2.78
CA ILE A 43 0.95 -1.44 2.83
C ILE A 43 0.63 -2.69 3.64
N ILE A 44 0.89 -3.85 3.04
CA ILE A 44 0.79 -5.14 3.71
C ILE A 44 2.20 -5.55 4.09
N ASN A 45 2.57 -5.33 5.35
CA ASN A 45 3.82 -5.83 5.90
C ASN A 45 3.68 -7.34 6.15
N ASP A 46 4.25 -8.14 5.26
CA ASP A 46 4.11 -9.60 5.23
C ASP A 46 5.09 -10.28 6.20
N GLY A 47 5.12 -9.84 7.47
CA GLY A 47 5.98 -10.43 8.51
C GLY A 47 7.46 -10.04 8.43
N SER A 48 7.75 -8.76 8.13
CA SER A 48 9.15 -8.28 8.05
C SER A 48 9.89 -8.29 9.38
N THR A 49 11.19 -8.60 9.32
CA THR A 49 12.09 -8.72 10.48
C THR A 49 13.23 -7.70 10.45
N ASP A 50 13.30 -6.86 9.42
CA ASP A 50 14.36 -5.87 9.19
C ASP A 50 14.09 -4.49 9.84
N GLY A 51 13.03 -4.39 10.66
CA GLY A 51 12.61 -3.13 11.28
C GLY A 51 11.62 -2.29 10.45
N MET A 52 11.23 -2.74 9.25
CA MET A 52 10.24 -2.05 8.41
C MET A 52 8.95 -1.71 9.15
N GLY A 53 8.44 -2.61 10.01
CA GLY A 53 7.22 -2.38 10.78
C GLY A 53 7.27 -1.10 11.63
N LYS A 54 8.41 -0.80 12.26
CA LYS A 54 8.59 0.42 13.06
C LYS A 54 8.60 1.68 12.19
N VAL A 55 9.25 1.61 11.03
CA VAL A 55 9.27 2.71 10.05
C VAL A 55 7.85 3.02 9.59
N LEU A 56 7.09 1.98 9.25
CA LEU A 56 5.71 2.11 8.79
C LEU A 56 4.77 2.67 9.86
N GLU A 57 4.91 2.24 11.11
CA GLU A 57 4.12 2.75 12.24
C GLU A 57 4.32 4.26 12.42
N ILE A 58 5.58 4.73 12.45
CA ILE A 58 5.92 6.15 12.60
C ILE A 58 5.36 6.99 11.45
N GLU A 59 5.42 6.48 10.22
CA GLU A 59 5.00 7.23 9.04
C GLU A 59 3.48 7.24 8.87
N SER A 60 2.80 6.14 9.20
CA SER A 60 1.32 6.07 9.17
C SER A 60 0.66 7.06 10.14
N ALA A 61 1.30 7.35 11.28
CA ALA A 61 0.82 8.35 12.23
C ALA A 61 0.82 9.79 11.68
N LYS A 62 1.59 10.06 10.62
CA LYS A 62 1.73 11.38 10.00
C LYS A 62 1.00 11.50 8.66
N ASN A 63 0.52 10.39 8.10
CA ASN A 63 0.04 10.32 6.73
C ASN A 63 -1.35 9.70 6.67
N PHE A 64 -2.36 10.56 6.54
CA PHE A 64 -3.78 10.17 6.57
C PHE A 64 -4.17 9.21 5.44
N ASN A 65 -3.43 9.22 4.33
CA ASN A 65 -3.69 8.33 3.18
C ASN A 65 -2.90 7.02 3.27
N LEU A 66 -2.15 6.77 4.35
CA LEU A 66 -1.32 5.57 4.51
C LEU A 66 -1.85 4.66 5.62
N ARG A 67 -2.25 3.46 5.25
CA ARG A 67 -2.67 2.40 6.18
C ARG A 67 -1.71 1.22 6.12
N ILE A 68 -1.45 0.63 7.28
CA ILE A 68 -0.54 -0.50 7.42
C ILE A 68 -1.30 -1.70 7.98
N ILE A 69 -1.13 -2.86 7.35
CA ILE A 69 -1.64 -4.14 7.83
C ILE A 69 -0.45 -5.07 7.99
N CYS A 70 -0.29 -5.66 9.17
CA CYS A 70 0.83 -6.54 9.48
C CYS A 70 0.35 -7.99 9.55
N HIS A 71 0.99 -8.87 8.78
CA HIS A 71 0.93 -10.31 9.05
C HIS A 71 1.92 -10.67 10.16
N SER A 72 1.57 -11.66 10.99
CA SER A 72 2.43 -12.16 12.07
C SER A 72 3.66 -12.92 11.55
N VAL A 73 3.54 -13.53 10.37
CA VAL A 73 4.60 -14.25 9.66
C VAL A 73 4.46 -13.99 8.16
N ASN A 74 5.49 -14.31 7.39
CA ASN A 74 5.43 -14.24 5.92
C ASN A 74 4.42 -15.27 5.37
N MET A 75 3.35 -14.75 4.77
CA MET A 75 2.26 -15.52 4.17
C MET A 75 2.35 -15.60 2.64
N GLY A 76 3.33 -14.90 2.05
CA GLY A 76 3.55 -14.82 0.62
C GLY A 76 2.72 -13.72 -0.06
N ARG A 77 3.28 -13.22 -1.17
CA ARG A 77 2.75 -12.09 -1.95
C ARG A 77 1.27 -12.21 -2.32
N GLY A 78 0.82 -13.39 -2.76
CA GLY A 78 -0.58 -13.61 -3.12
C GLY A 78 -1.53 -13.43 -1.94
N ARG A 79 -1.16 -13.93 -0.75
CA ARG A 79 -1.94 -13.71 0.46
C ARG A 79 -1.90 -12.24 0.88
N ALA A 80 -0.74 -11.59 0.78
CA ALA A 80 -0.62 -10.17 1.08
C ALA A 80 -1.53 -9.30 0.18
N VAL A 81 -1.53 -9.52 -1.13
CA VAL A 81 -2.45 -8.83 -2.05
C VAL A 81 -3.91 -9.09 -1.67
N ARG A 82 -4.27 -10.36 -1.40
CA ARG A 82 -5.62 -10.72 -0.97
C ARG A 82 -6.02 -10.02 0.33
N THR A 83 -5.14 -9.96 1.33
CA THR A 83 -5.39 -9.22 2.56
C THR A 83 -5.67 -7.74 2.27
N GLY A 84 -4.92 -7.12 1.36
CA GLY A 84 -5.20 -5.75 0.93
C GLY A 84 -6.57 -5.60 0.26
N MET A 85 -6.96 -6.54 -0.61
CA MET A 85 -8.29 -6.56 -1.24
C MET A 85 -9.43 -6.74 -0.23
N GLU A 86 -9.23 -7.57 0.80
CA GLU A 86 -10.22 -7.81 1.86
C GLU A 86 -10.40 -6.58 2.76
N ASN A 87 -9.42 -5.66 2.81
CA ASN A 87 -9.41 -4.49 3.69
C ASN A 87 -9.56 -3.14 2.96
N SER A 88 -9.66 -3.15 1.63
CA SER A 88 -9.95 -1.96 0.84
C SER A 88 -11.46 -1.71 0.75
N GLN A 89 -11.84 -0.45 0.87
CA GLN A 89 -13.24 -0.01 0.76
C GLN A 89 -13.49 0.89 -0.46
N SER A 90 -12.51 0.95 -1.37
CA SER A 90 -12.57 1.74 -2.59
C SER A 90 -13.32 1.08 -3.73
N ASP A 91 -13.68 1.90 -4.73
CA ASP A 91 -14.25 1.44 -5.99
C ASP A 91 -13.22 0.69 -6.85
N TYR A 92 -11.98 1.17 -6.85
CA TYR A 92 -10.87 0.61 -7.63
C TYR A 92 -9.71 0.19 -6.73
N LEU A 93 -9.07 -0.92 -7.08
CA LEU A 93 -7.87 -1.40 -6.41
C LEU A 93 -6.75 -1.65 -7.42
N VAL A 94 -5.55 -1.20 -7.10
CA VAL A 94 -4.34 -1.51 -7.87
C VAL A 94 -3.33 -2.14 -6.93
N ALA A 95 -2.84 -3.33 -7.29
CA ALA A 95 -1.75 -3.96 -6.58
C ALA A 95 -0.42 -3.52 -7.22
N LEU A 96 0.41 -2.84 -6.44
CA LEU A 96 1.72 -2.34 -6.87
C LEU A 96 2.82 -3.19 -6.23
N PRO A 97 3.69 -3.85 -7.03
CA PRO A 97 4.86 -4.50 -6.48
C PRO A 97 5.87 -3.44 -6.03
N THR A 98 6.51 -3.70 -4.90
CA THR A 98 7.57 -2.86 -4.33
C THR A 98 8.84 -2.77 -5.18
N CYS A 99 9.00 -3.59 -6.23
CA CYS A 99 10.27 -3.66 -6.98
C CYS A 99 10.27 -2.86 -8.29
N HIS A 100 9.13 -2.58 -8.93
CA HIS A 100 9.07 -1.80 -10.18
C HIS A 100 7.65 -1.26 -10.38
N MET A 101 7.51 -0.06 -10.95
CA MET A 101 6.23 0.55 -11.36
C MET A 101 5.57 -0.20 -12.55
N VAL A 102 5.27 -1.49 -12.38
CA VAL A 102 4.36 -2.21 -13.27
C VAL A 102 3.08 -2.44 -12.47
N PRO A 103 2.07 -1.56 -12.61
CA PRO A 103 0.81 -1.72 -11.92
C PRO A 103 0.09 -2.98 -12.43
N ILE A 104 -0.28 -3.89 -11.52
CA ILE A 104 -1.28 -4.91 -11.82
C ILE A 104 -2.62 -4.30 -11.48
N ILE A 105 -3.34 -3.86 -12.51
CA ILE A 105 -4.68 -3.30 -12.37
C ILE A 105 -5.64 -4.46 -12.07
N LEU A 106 -6.15 -4.50 -10.85
CA LEU A 106 -7.19 -5.44 -10.43
C LEU A 106 -8.51 -4.67 -10.35
N LYS A 107 -9.21 -4.58 -11.47
CA LYS A 107 -10.58 -4.04 -11.50
C LYS A 107 -11.45 -4.93 -10.59
N ARG A 108 -12.14 -4.34 -9.61
CA ARG A 108 -13.03 -5.12 -8.72
C ARG A 108 -14.34 -5.47 -9.44
N CYS A 109 -14.86 -6.63 -9.04
CA CYS A 109 -16.14 -7.27 -9.38
C CYS A 109 -17.35 -6.35 -9.30
#